data_AF-T0ZMJ3-F1
#
_entry.id   AF-T0ZMJ3-F1
#
_cell.length_a   1.000
_cell.length_b   1.000
_cell.length_c   1.000
_cell.angle_alpha   90.00
_cell.angle_beta   90.00
_cell.angle_gamma   90.00
#
_symmetry.space_group_name_H-M   'P 1'
#
loop_
_entity.id
_entity.type
_entity.pdbx_description
1 polymer ?
#
loop_
_entity_poly.entity_id
_entity_poly.type
_entity_poly.pdbx_seq_one_letter_code
_entity_poly.pdbx_strand_id
1 'polypeptide(L)'
;MPLVNHRLREAVKHGAKVFAVATQRHDTHFTLSEQFVATPRALPATLAQLARAVSELDAAPAVPEALRALVAAASVSEPMRAAAQALRKASAGTVLLGLQAQRHAQASWLRALAQYIAAATGATFNAVPDGANALGLARVGVLPTQGGMALDAMLAQPRQLYVLYGAEVPEDFADGGKAQATLRAADCVIAFSAYASERVRGLADVILPIGLTPEIDATLINLEGTSQPFAAGAKLPGEARAGWKALRALGGLLGLPGFEFTELAELRAELAPLLARNAAPGAALASTPASVPTGTLQRIAGVPIYRGDAVLRRAVALQAHPLTRPAQAMLNPEDALALGVHGGAQISVEGISLPVVIDAAIARGAVRIDATYPETDALPPHGAALHITKA
;
A
#
# COMPACT_ATOMS: atom_id res chain seq x y z
N MET A 1 11.41 1.91 -2.57
CA MET A 1 11.73 3.35 -2.69
C MET A 1 13.25 3.53 -2.81
N PRO A 2 13.77 3.95 -3.98
CA PRO A 2 15.22 4.02 -4.22
C PRO A 2 16.00 4.92 -3.24
N LEU A 3 15.49 6.12 -2.95
CA LEU A 3 16.20 7.07 -2.06
C LEU A 3 16.29 6.58 -0.61
N VAL A 4 15.25 5.94 -0.10
CA VAL A 4 15.27 5.31 1.24
C VAL A 4 16.24 4.12 1.23
N ASN A 5 16.24 3.31 0.17
CA ASN A 5 17.16 2.19 0.02
C ASN A 5 18.63 2.65 -0.02
N HIS A 6 18.91 3.79 -0.66
CA HIS A 6 20.23 4.41 -0.65
C HIS A 6 20.65 4.81 0.77
N ARG A 7 19.76 5.45 1.54
CA ARG A 7 20.04 5.81 2.96
C ARG A 7 20.30 4.58 3.83
N LEU A 8 19.56 3.49 3.62
CA LEU A 8 19.80 2.21 4.32
C LEU A 8 21.18 1.63 3.96
N ARG A 9 21.55 1.65 2.68
CA ARG A 9 22.88 1.21 2.23
C ARG A 9 23.99 2.03 2.89
N GLU A 10 23.84 3.36 2.94
CA GLU A 10 24.80 4.22 3.63
C GLU A 10 24.88 3.91 5.12
N ALA A 11 23.75 3.67 5.81
CA ALA A 11 23.76 3.26 7.21
C ALA A 11 24.52 1.93 7.42
N VAL A 12 24.33 0.95 6.54
CA VAL A 12 25.05 -0.34 6.60
C VAL A 12 26.55 -0.16 6.40
N LYS A 13 26.98 0.73 5.50
CA LYS A 13 28.41 1.07 5.34
C LYS A 13 29.02 1.66 6.62
N HIS A 14 28.21 2.31 7.45
CA HIS A 14 28.59 2.83 8.77
C HIS A 14 28.32 1.83 9.92
N GLY A 15 28.10 0.54 9.61
CA GLY A 15 27.99 -0.52 10.60
C GLY A 15 26.57 -0.81 11.10
N ALA A 16 25.53 -0.21 10.50
CA ALA A 16 24.15 -0.54 10.86
C ALA A 16 23.82 -2.00 10.53
N LYS A 17 23.13 -2.67 11.46
CA LYS A 17 22.52 -3.98 11.22
C LYS A 17 21.09 -3.77 10.72
N VAL A 18 20.73 -4.46 9.64
CA VAL A 18 19.39 -4.32 9.04
C VAL A 18 18.71 -5.68 9.02
N PHE A 19 17.51 -5.71 9.59
CA PHE A 19 16.64 -6.89 9.64
C PHE A 19 15.39 -6.59 8.83
N ALA A 20 14.84 -7.60 8.14
CA ALA A 20 13.61 -7.45 7.37
C ALA A 20 12.54 -8.45 7.82
N VAL A 21 11.29 -7.99 7.92
CA VAL A 21 10.10 -8.84 8.05
C VAL A 21 9.24 -8.59 6.82
N ALA A 22 9.08 -9.59 5.96
CA ALA A 22 8.46 -9.42 4.64
C ALA A 22 7.77 -10.71 4.15
N THR A 23 7.06 -10.66 3.02
CA THR A 23 6.49 -11.87 2.40
C THR A 23 7.37 -12.52 1.35
N GLN A 24 8.53 -11.93 1.09
CA GLN A 24 9.55 -12.48 0.21
C GLN A 24 10.92 -12.02 0.68
N ARG A 25 11.96 -12.81 0.36
CA ARG A 25 13.34 -12.35 0.50
C ARG A 25 13.59 -11.21 -0.49
N HIS A 26 14.23 -10.16 -0.01
CA HIS A 26 14.66 -9.04 -0.82
C HIS A 26 16.11 -9.24 -1.25
N ASP A 27 16.34 -9.06 -2.55
CA ASP A 27 17.66 -8.85 -3.10
C ASP A 27 18.03 -7.37 -2.94
N THR A 28 18.94 -7.09 -2.01
CA THR A 28 19.35 -5.73 -1.63
C THR A 28 20.82 -5.50 -1.99
N HIS A 29 21.16 -4.25 -2.35
CA HIS A 29 22.55 -3.84 -2.60
C HIS A 29 23.37 -3.60 -1.32
N PHE A 30 22.97 -4.24 -0.22
CA PHE A 30 23.63 -4.26 1.08
C PHE A 30 23.27 -5.56 1.81
N THR A 31 24.12 -5.99 2.73
CA THR A 31 23.90 -7.22 3.50
C THR A 31 22.82 -7.00 4.55
N LEU A 32 21.75 -7.79 4.48
CA LEU A 32 20.78 -7.91 5.56
C LEU A 32 21.33 -8.88 6.62
N SER A 33 21.18 -8.53 7.90
CA SER A 33 21.59 -9.37 9.02
C SER A 33 20.67 -10.59 9.17
N GLU A 34 19.38 -10.44 8.91
CA GLU A 34 18.41 -11.53 8.80
C GLU A 34 17.17 -11.08 8.01
N GLN A 35 16.47 -12.04 7.39
CA GLN A 35 15.18 -11.82 6.74
C GLN A 35 14.16 -12.86 7.23
N PHE A 36 13.17 -12.38 7.98
CA PHE A 36 12.02 -13.16 8.42
C PHE A 36 10.94 -13.12 7.35
N VAL A 37 10.79 -14.24 6.63
CA VAL A 37 9.87 -14.36 5.51
C VAL A 37 8.67 -15.20 5.92
N ALA A 38 7.47 -14.66 5.70
CA ALA A 38 6.21 -15.29 6.09
C ALA A 38 5.12 -15.09 5.02
N THR A 39 4.08 -15.93 5.02
CA THR A 39 2.90 -15.66 4.17
C THR A 39 2.22 -14.35 4.60
N PRO A 40 1.43 -13.68 3.71
CA PRO A 40 0.73 -12.46 4.06
C PRO A 40 -0.01 -12.54 5.41
N ARG A 41 -0.85 -13.56 5.63
CA ARG A 41 -1.61 -13.68 6.89
C ARG A 41 -0.75 -14.03 8.11
N ALA A 42 0.43 -14.60 7.91
CA ALA A 42 1.37 -14.88 9.00
C ALA A 42 2.26 -13.68 9.35
N LEU A 43 2.24 -12.61 8.56
CA LEU A 43 3.12 -11.45 8.75
C LEU A 43 2.90 -10.74 10.10
N PRO A 44 1.65 -10.49 10.59
CA PRO A 44 1.45 -9.92 11.92
C PRO A 44 1.94 -10.82 13.05
N ALA A 45 1.72 -12.14 12.95
CA ALA A 45 2.23 -13.10 13.93
C ALA A 45 3.76 -13.13 13.94
N THR A 46 4.40 -13.06 12.77
CA THR A 46 5.87 -13.00 12.65
C THR A 46 6.42 -11.74 13.31
N LEU A 47 5.80 -10.58 13.08
CA LEU A 47 6.20 -9.34 13.77
C LEU A 47 5.92 -9.39 15.27
N ALA A 48 4.87 -10.12 15.70
CA ALA A 48 4.58 -10.34 17.11
C ALA A 48 5.65 -11.18 17.83
N GLN A 49 6.36 -12.07 17.12
CA GLN A 49 7.53 -12.75 17.69
C GLN A 49 8.66 -11.76 18.04
N LEU A 50 8.89 -10.75 17.20
CA LEU A 50 9.85 -9.68 17.51
C LEU A 50 9.35 -8.82 18.68
N ALA A 51 8.07 -8.46 18.69
CA ALA A 51 7.46 -7.74 19.81
C ALA A 51 7.61 -8.53 21.13
N ARG A 52 7.42 -9.85 21.08
CA ARG A 52 7.61 -10.74 22.23
C ARG A 52 9.06 -10.75 22.70
N ALA A 53 10.00 -10.94 21.78
CA ALA A 53 11.43 -10.91 22.09
C ALA A 53 11.86 -9.58 22.72
N VAL A 54 11.31 -8.46 22.25
CA VAL A 54 11.55 -7.13 22.81
C VAL A 54 10.90 -6.95 24.18
N SER A 55 9.71 -7.51 24.40
CA SER A 55 9.01 -7.43 25.69
C SER A 55 9.73 -8.18 26.82
N GLU A 56 10.60 -9.13 26.48
CA GLU A 56 11.44 -9.90 27.41
C GLU A 56 12.75 -9.17 27.76
N LEU A 57 13.05 -8.03 27.14
CA LEU A 57 14.24 -7.23 27.46
C LEU A 57 14.06 -6.44 28.75
N ASP A 58 15.16 -6.19 29.44
CA ASP A 58 15.18 -5.34 30.62
C ASP A 58 14.57 -3.95 30.34
N ALA A 59 13.79 -3.46 31.30
CA ALA A 59 13.08 -2.19 31.26
C ALA A 59 12.14 -2.00 30.05
N ALA A 60 11.70 -3.07 29.38
CA ALA A 60 10.66 -2.97 28.37
C ALA A 60 9.32 -2.55 29.01
N PRO A 61 8.57 -1.60 28.42
CA PRO A 61 7.24 -1.26 28.88
C PRO A 61 6.28 -2.43 28.67
N ALA A 62 5.21 -2.45 29.46
CA ALA A 62 4.14 -3.44 29.33
C ALA A 62 3.57 -3.45 27.90
N VAL A 63 3.30 -4.65 27.39
CA VAL A 63 2.64 -4.83 26.10
C VAL A 63 1.24 -4.20 26.17
N PRO A 64 0.86 -3.32 25.22
CA PRO A 64 -0.49 -2.74 25.16
C PRO A 64 -1.58 -3.81 25.18
N GLU A 65 -2.70 -3.52 25.87
CA GLU A 65 -3.83 -4.46 26.02
C GLU A 65 -4.23 -5.12 24.71
N ALA A 66 -4.44 -4.30 23.67
CA ALA A 66 -4.89 -4.75 22.36
C ALA A 66 -3.92 -5.73 21.66
N LEU A 67 -2.64 -5.76 22.06
CA LEU A 67 -1.62 -6.64 21.49
C LEU A 67 -1.29 -7.85 22.36
N ARG A 68 -1.72 -7.84 23.63
CA ARG A 68 -1.21 -8.78 24.65
C ARG A 68 -1.43 -10.24 24.27
N ALA A 69 -2.62 -10.59 23.80
CA ALA A 69 -2.94 -11.97 23.42
C ALA A 69 -2.03 -12.47 22.29
N LEU A 70 -1.85 -11.66 21.24
CA LEU A 70 -1.02 -12.02 20.08
C LEU A 70 0.46 -12.14 20.45
N VAL A 71 0.98 -11.19 21.24
CA VAL A 71 2.39 -11.21 21.68
C VAL A 71 2.64 -12.33 22.69
N ALA A 72 1.70 -12.63 23.58
CA ALA A 72 1.82 -13.70 24.56
C ALA A 72 1.90 -15.10 23.90
N ALA A 73 1.13 -15.30 22.83
CA ALA A 73 1.09 -16.55 22.08
C ALA A 73 2.29 -16.76 21.12
N ALA A 74 3.10 -15.72 20.87
CA ALA A 74 4.19 -15.78 19.92
C ALA A 74 5.40 -16.55 20.49
N SER A 75 5.96 -17.47 19.69
CA SER A 75 7.22 -18.14 20.00
C SER A 75 8.41 -17.32 19.50
N VAL A 76 9.46 -17.21 20.33
CA VAL A 76 10.66 -16.44 20.00
C VAL A 76 11.78 -17.38 19.57
N SER A 77 12.27 -17.22 18.34
CA SER A 77 13.46 -17.91 17.85
C SER A 77 14.75 -17.15 18.22
N GLU A 78 15.90 -17.82 18.19
CA GLU A 78 17.20 -17.18 18.45
C GLU A 78 17.51 -16.02 17.48
N PRO A 79 17.29 -16.12 16.16
CA PRO A 79 17.46 -14.97 15.26
C PRO A 79 16.54 -13.79 15.63
N MET A 80 15.32 -14.05 16.11
CA MET A 80 14.41 -13.00 16.56
C MET A 80 14.90 -12.33 17.86
N ARG A 81 15.43 -13.12 18.79
CA ARG A 81 16.07 -12.64 20.02
C ARG A 81 17.31 -11.79 19.69
N ALA A 82 18.11 -12.21 18.73
CA ALA A 82 19.27 -11.45 18.23
C ALA A 82 18.85 -10.11 17.59
N ALA A 83 17.76 -10.10 16.81
CA ALA A 83 17.21 -8.88 16.23
C ALA A 83 16.72 -7.89 17.30
N ALA A 84 15.98 -8.38 18.31
CA ALA A 84 15.53 -7.58 19.45
C ALA A 84 16.71 -6.96 20.22
N GLN A 85 17.74 -7.76 20.52
CA GLN A 85 18.95 -7.27 21.20
C GLN A 85 19.73 -6.27 20.35
N ALA A 86 19.86 -6.52 19.04
CA ALA A 86 20.54 -5.61 18.14
C ALA A 86 19.85 -4.25 18.09
N LEU A 87 18.51 -4.23 18.04
CA LEU A 87 17.73 -2.99 18.05
C LEU A 87 17.84 -2.25 19.39
N ARG A 88 17.80 -2.96 20.52
CA ARG A 88 17.98 -2.37 21.87
C ARG A 88 19.37 -1.78 22.09
N LYS A 89 20.42 -2.42 21.57
CA LYS A 89 21.82 -1.98 21.74
C LYS A 89 22.23 -0.90 20.74
N ALA A 90 21.40 -0.60 19.74
CA ALA A 90 21.71 0.40 18.73
C ALA A 90 21.76 1.80 19.36
N SER A 91 22.80 2.57 19.05
CA SER A 91 22.90 3.99 19.42
C SER A 91 21.85 4.84 18.70
N ALA A 92 21.41 4.41 17.51
CA ALA A 92 20.35 5.02 16.72
C ALA A 92 19.53 3.92 16.01
N GLY A 93 18.56 3.34 16.72
CA GLY A 93 17.65 2.33 16.18
C GLY A 93 16.46 2.95 15.44
N THR A 94 16.00 2.30 14.37
CA THR A 94 14.80 2.70 13.62
C THR A 94 13.97 1.47 13.22
N VAL A 95 12.67 1.54 13.47
CA VAL A 95 11.67 0.62 12.93
C VAL A 95 10.97 1.32 11.76
N LEU A 96 11.12 0.79 10.55
CA LEU A 96 10.56 1.35 9.32
C LEU A 96 9.44 0.46 8.77
N LEU A 97 8.22 0.99 8.69
CA LEU A 97 7.08 0.32 8.09
C LEU A 97 6.99 0.69 6.59
N GLY A 98 7.16 -0.30 5.72
CA GLY A 98 7.08 -0.13 4.26
C GLY A 98 5.65 -0.22 3.69
N LEU A 99 5.53 0.05 2.38
CA LEU A 99 4.24 0.05 1.66
C LEU A 99 3.51 -1.30 1.73
N GLN A 100 4.24 -2.42 1.75
CA GLN A 100 3.62 -3.73 1.88
C GLN A 100 2.82 -3.85 3.18
N ALA A 101 3.39 -3.40 4.30
CA ALA A 101 2.72 -3.43 5.58
C ALA A 101 1.58 -2.40 5.67
N GLN A 102 1.71 -1.26 4.99
CA GLN A 102 0.67 -0.22 4.93
C GLN A 102 -0.55 -0.64 4.11
N ARG A 103 -0.35 -1.44 3.05
CA ARG A 103 -1.41 -1.99 2.20
C ARG A 103 -1.96 -3.34 2.70
N HIS A 104 -1.45 -3.84 3.82
CA HIS A 104 -1.88 -5.11 4.38
C HIS A 104 -3.30 -5.01 4.98
N ALA A 105 -4.12 -6.06 4.85
CA ALA A 105 -5.47 -6.07 5.45
C ALA A 105 -5.46 -5.87 6.98
N GLN A 106 -4.37 -6.28 7.63
CA GLN A 106 -4.09 -6.04 9.05
C GLN A 106 -3.01 -4.97 9.29
N ALA A 107 -2.96 -3.92 8.46
CA ALA A 107 -1.97 -2.85 8.57
C ALA A 107 -1.96 -2.17 9.96
N SER A 108 -3.12 -2.04 10.60
CA SER A 108 -3.23 -1.48 11.97
C SER A 108 -2.52 -2.36 13.01
N TRP A 109 -2.58 -3.68 12.90
CA TRP A 109 -1.82 -4.60 13.75
C TRP A 109 -0.32 -4.44 13.54
N LEU A 110 0.13 -4.43 12.28
CA LEU A 110 1.55 -4.26 11.93
C LEU A 110 2.09 -2.92 12.47
N ARG A 111 1.31 -1.85 12.32
CA ARG A 111 1.64 -0.52 12.82
C ARG A 111 1.69 -0.48 14.36
N ALA A 112 0.74 -1.10 15.04
CA ALA A 112 0.70 -1.14 16.50
C ALA A 112 1.88 -1.95 17.08
N LEU A 113 2.18 -3.11 16.49
CA LEU A 113 3.35 -3.92 16.86
C LEU A 113 4.66 -3.16 16.60
N ALA A 114 4.81 -2.52 15.44
CA ALA A 114 6.00 -1.74 15.10
C ALA A 114 6.22 -0.54 16.04
N GLN A 115 5.16 0.18 16.41
CA GLN A 115 5.23 1.25 17.40
C GLN A 115 5.62 0.72 18.79
N TYR A 116 5.05 -0.42 19.21
CA TYR A 116 5.43 -1.05 20.47
C TYR A 116 6.91 -1.46 20.46
N ILE A 117 7.39 -2.12 19.39
CA ILE A 117 8.79 -2.50 19.24
C ILE A 117 9.71 -1.28 19.32
N ALA A 118 9.36 -0.18 18.64
CA ALA A 118 10.13 1.06 18.67
C ALA A 118 10.18 1.64 20.08
N ALA A 119 9.02 1.84 20.72
CA ALA A 119 8.93 2.37 22.07
C ALA A 119 9.68 1.50 23.09
N ALA A 120 9.52 0.18 22.98
CA ALA A 120 10.11 -0.75 23.92
C ALA A 120 11.61 -0.87 23.76
N THR A 121 12.18 -0.63 22.58
CA THR A 121 13.64 -0.63 22.35
C THR A 121 14.31 0.74 22.49
N GLY A 122 13.53 1.83 22.49
CA GLY A 122 14.05 3.20 22.39
C GLY A 122 14.39 3.62 20.95
N ALA A 123 13.98 2.83 19.96
CA ALA A 123 14.16 3.14 18.55
C ALA A 123 13.11 4.16 18.07
N THR A 124 13.41 4.84 16.96
CA THR A 124 12.43 5.69 16.27
C THR A 124 11.46 4.83 15.44
N PHE A 125 10.22 5.28 15.32
CA PHE A 125 9.22 4.66 14.45
C PHE A 125 8.98 5.55 13.23
N ASN A 126 9.07 4.97 12.03
CA ASN A 126 8.77 5.64 10.77
C ASN A 126 7.84 4.77 9.92
N ALA A 127 6.85 5.37 9.27
CA ALA A 127 5.99 4.68 8.32
C ALA A 127 6.01 5.41 6.98
N VAL A 128 6.28 4.66 5.92
CA VAL A 128 6.24 5.20 4.56
C VAL A 128 4.78 5.49 4.18
N PRO A 129 4.42 6.73 3.83
CA PRO A 129 3.09 7.03 3.33
C PRO A 129 2.84 6.38 1.96
N ASP A 130 1.60 5.98 1.69
CA ASP A 130 1.20 5.44 0.40
C ASP A 130 0.79 6.55 -0.57
N GLY A 131 1.69 6.91 -1.49
CA GLY A 131 1.51 8.00 -2.45
C GLY A 131 2.25 9.28 -2.07
N ALA A 132 2.50 10.13 -3.08
CA ALA A 132 3.38 11.29 -2.97
C ALA A 132 2.87 12.40 -2.03
N ASN A 133 1.56 12.46 -1.77
CA ASN A 133 0.93 13.50 -0.95
C ASN A 133 -0.01 12.92 0.12
N ALA A 134 0.17 11.66 0.51
CA ALA A 134 -0.75 10.99 1.44
C ALA A 134 -0.84 11.72 2.79
N LEU A 135 0.29 12.24 3.29
CA LEU A 135 0.33 13.02 4.53
C LEU A 135 -0.46 14.33 4.38
N GLY A 136 -0.32 15.02 3.24
CA GLY A 136 -1.05 16.27 2.99
C GLY A 136 -2.55 16.06 2.93
N LEU A 137 -2.98 15.04 2.18
CA LEU A 137 -4.38 14.63 2.08
C LEU A 137 -4.96 14.27 3.46
N ALA A 138 -4.22 13.50 4.27
CA ALA A 138 -4.65 13.16 5.62
C ALA A 138 -4.76 14.39 6.54
N ARG A 139 -3.81 15.34 6.45
CA ARG A 139 -3.79 16.57 7.26
C ARG A 139 -4.95 17.52 6.94
N VAL A 140 -5.41 17.55 5.70
CA VAL A 140 -6.59 18.35 5.28
C VAL A 140 -7.91 17.58 5.35
N GLY A 141 -7.91 16.38 5.97
CA GLY A 141 -9.13 15.65 6.27
C GLY A 141 -9.73 14.88 5.09
N VAL A 142 -8.94 14.48 4.09
CA VAL A 142 -9.36 13.53 3.04
C VAL A 142 -9.37 12.11 3.60
N LEU A 143 -10.20 11.92 4.62
CA LEU A 143 -10.42 10.70 5.38
C LEU A 143 -11.91 10.67 5.78
N PRO A 144 -12.49 9.48 6.01
CA PRO A 144 -13.85 9.41 6.54
C PRO A 144 -13.96 10.18 7.87
N THR A 145 -14.87 11.14 7.92
CA THR A 145 -15.23 11.87 9.14
C THR A 145 -16.39 11.16 9.85
N GLN A 146 -16.92 11.76 10.93
CA GLN A 146 -18.06 11.20 11.64
C GLN A 146 -19.27 10.99 10.69
N GLY A 147 -19.76 9.75 10.60
CA GLY A 147 -20.83 9.37 9.67
C GLY A 147 -20.35 9.08 8.24
N GLY A 148 -19.09 9.36 7.92
CA GLY A 148 -18.45 8.96 6.67
C GLY A 148 -18.09 7.47 6.64
N MET A 149 -17.92 6.92 5.44
CA MET A 149 -17.56 5.52 5.23
C MET A 149 -16.15 5.40 4.64
N ALA A 150 -15.37 4.46 5.18
CA ALA A 150 -14.14 4.02 4.52
C ALA A 150 -14.45 3.26 3.22
N LEU A 151 -13.48 3.21 2.31
CA LEU A 151 -13.68 2.62 0.99
C LEU A 151 -14.12 1.16 1.04
N ASP A 152 -13.53 0.35 1.91
CA ASP A 152 -13.91 -1.05 2.11
C ASP A 152 -15.38 -1.19 2.54
N ALA A 153 -15.85 -0.32 3.44
CA ALA A 153 -17.25 -0.25 3.82
C ALA A 153 -18.14 0.21 2.65
N MET A 154 -17.72 1.19 1.85
CA MET A 154 -18.46 1.63 0.64
C MET A 154 -18.55 0.53 -0.41
N LEU A 155 -17.56 -0.36 -0.51
CA LEU A 155 -17.59 -1.52 -1.40
C LEU A 155 -18.42 -2.68 -0.83
N ALA A 156 -18.44 -2.86 0.49
CA ALA A 156 -19.26 -3.88 1.15
C ALA A 156 -20.74 -3.50 1.23
N GLN A 157 -21.03 -2.21 1.35
CA GLN A 157 -22.36 -1.64 1.33
C GLN A 157 -22.42 -0.61 0.20
N PRO A 158 -22.70 -1.04 -1.05
CA PRO A 158 -22.71 -0.18 -2.22
C PRO A 158 -23.51 1.11 -2.01
N ARG A 159 -23.05 2.20 -2.63
CA ARG A 159 -23.73 3.50 -2.66
C ARG A 159 -24.33 3.70 -4.05
N GLN A 160 -25.35 4.54 -4.13
CA GLN A 160 -25.97 4.90 -5.42
C GLN A 160 -25.07 5.79 -6.26
N LEU A 161 -24.25 6.64 -5.63
CA LEU A 161 -23.37 7.57 -6.30
C LEU A 161 -21.93 7.43 -5.82
N TYR A 162 -20.99 7.42 -6.77
CA TYR A 162 -19.56 7.48 -6.50
C TYR A 162 -18.92 8.68 -7.22
N VAL A 163 -18.06 9.39 -6.50
CA VAL A 163 -17.14 10.38 -7.09
C VAL A 163 -15.72 9.82 -7.02
N LEU A 164 -15.12 9.61 -8.18
CA LEU A 164 -13.72 9.20 -8.31
C LEU A 164 -12.87 10.43 -8.61
N TYR A 165 -11.79 10.60 -7.86
CA TYR A 165 -10.86 11.70 -8.08
C TYR A 165 -9.44 11.17 -8.31
N GLY A 166 -9.02 11.15 -9.57
CA GLY A 166 -7.69 10.71 -9.98
C GLY A 166 -7.39 9.22 -9.78
N ALA A 167 -8.40 8.40 -9.49
CA ALA A 167 -8.27 6.96 -9.28
C ALA A 167 -8.70 6.17 -10.54
N GLU A 168 -7.92 5.16 -10.91
CA GLU A 168 -8.26 4.20 -11.97
C GLU A 168 -8.76 2.87 -11.37
N VAL A 169 -9.89 2.40 -11.88
CA VAL A 169 -10.48 1.10 -11.51
C VAL A 169 -10.20 0.15 -12.67
N PRO A 170 -9.69 -1.07 -12.41
CA PRO A 170 -9.42 -1.70 -11.11
C PRO A 170 -8.04 -1.42 -10.49
N GLU A 171 -7.12 -0.76 -11.18
CA GLU A 171 -5.69 -0.79 -10.87
C GLU A 171 -5.31 -0.15 -9.53
N ASP A 172 -6.06 0.87 -9.09
CA ASP A 172 -5.77 1.60 -7.86
C ASP A 172 -6.55 1.05 -6.64
N PHE A 173 -7.21 -0.11 -6.79
CA PHE A 173 -8.02 -0.75 -5.75
C PHE A 173 -7.40 -2.08 -5.31
N ALA A 174 -7.43 -2.35 -4.00
CA ALA A 174 -6.91 -3.61 -3.46
C ALA A 174 -7.69 -4.83 -4.00
N ASP A 175 -9.01 -4.71 -4.07
CA ASP A 175 -9.92 -5.68 -4.68
C ASP A 175 -10.56 -5.03 -5.92
N GLY A 176 -9.82 -5.11 -7.03
CA GLY A 176 -10.17 -4.49 -8.29
C GLY A 176 -11.48 -5.02 -8.89
N GLY A 177 -11.67 -6.34 -8.83
CA GLY A 177 -12.89 -7.01 -9.29
C GLY A 177 -14.12 -6.54 -8.51
N LYS A 178 -14.05 -6.50 -7.17
CA LYS A 178 -15.14 -5.99 -6.33
C LYS A 178 -15.42 -4.51 -6.61
N ALA A 179 -14.38 -3.68 -6.69
CA ALA A 179 -14.54 -2.26 -7.00
C ALA A 179 -15.24 -2.07 -8.34
N GLN A 180 -14.80 -2.76 -9.39
CA GLN A 180 -15.44 -2.69 -10.70
C GLN A 180 -16.91 -3.13 -10.66
N ALA A 181 -17.22 -4.25 -10.00
CA ALA A 181 -18.59 -4.73 -9.87
C ALA A 181 -19.48 -3.74 -9.10
N THR A 182 -18.99 -3.19 -7.98
CA THR A 182 -19.71 -2.21 -7.17
C THR A 182 -20.01 -0.94 -7.96
N LEU A 183 -19.01 -0.39 -8.66
CA LEU A 183 -19.18 0.87 -9.37
C LEU A 183 -20.08 0.70 -10.61
N ARG A 184 -20.05 -0.45 -11.30
CA ARG A 184 -21.00 -0.75 -12.39
C ARG A 184 -22.45 -0.87 -11.92
N ALA A 185 -22.66 -1.25 -10.67
CA ALA A 185 -23.97 -1.39 -10.07
C ALA A 185 -24.48 -0.09 -9.43
N ALA A 186 -23.69 0.99 -9.44
CA ALA A 186 -24.10 2.29 -8.95
C ALA A 186 -25.03 2.98 -9.96
N ASP A 187 -25.91 3.84 -9.45
CA ASP A 187 -26.80 4.66 -10.28
C ASP A 187 -26.05 5.79 -10.98
N CYS A 188 -24.94 6.25 -10.39
CA CYS A 188 -24.09 7.29 -10.97
C CYS A 188 -22.62 7.20 -10.54
N VAL A 189 -21.72 7.29 -11.50
CA VAL A 189 -20.27 7.39 -11.30
C VAL A 189 -19.74 8.64 -12.01
N ILE A 190 -19.22 9.59 -11.22
CA ILE A 190 -18.57 10.82 -11.70
C ILE A 190 -17.07 10.65 -11.54
N ALA A 191 -16.31 10.69 -12.63
CA ALA A 191 -14.87 10.54 -12.62
C ALA A 191 -14.15 11.85 -12.97
N PHE A 192 -13.41 12.40 -12.02
CA PHE A 192 -12.40 13.42 -12.28
C PHE A 192 -11.11 12.69 -12.69
N SER A 193 -10.80 12.66 -13.98
CA SER A 193 -9.67 11.88 -14.51
C SER A 193 -8.82 12.67 -15.49
N ALA A 194 -7.51 12.43 -15.45
CA ALA A 194 -6.57 12.87 -16.50
C ALA A 194 -6.60 11.97 -17.73
N TYR A 195 -7.05 10.72 -17.57
CA TYR A 195 -7.10 9.74 -18.64
C TYR A 195 -8.51 9.12 -18.75
N ALA A 196 -9.19 9.38 -19.86
CA ALA A 196 -10.45 8.73 -20.21
C ALA A 196 -10.17 7.39 -20.91
N SER A 197 -9.63 6.42 -20.18
CA SER A 197 -9.41 5.05 -20.69
C SER A 197 -10.74 4.38 -21.04
N GLU A 198 -10.72 3.33 -21.88
CA GLU A 198 -11.91 2.52 -22.17
C GLU A 198 -12.61 2.02 -20.90
N ARG A 199 -11.82 1.69 -19.86
CA ARG A 199 -12.37 1.25 -18.57
C ARG A 199 -13.10 2.36 -17.85
N VAL A 200 -12.53 3.57 -17.79
CA VAL A 200 -13.18 4.73 -17.18
C VAL A 200 -14.43 5.12 -17.98
N ARG A 201 -14.35 5.10 -19.32
CA ARG A 201 -15.49 5.39 -20.21
C ARG A 201 -16.63 4.39 -20.08
N GLY A 202 -16.32 3.11 -19.87
CA GLY A 202 -17.32 2.08 -19.66
C GLY A 202 -17.89 2.03 -18.24
N LEU A 203 -17.37 2.83 -17.30
CA LEU A 203 -17.80 2.86 -15.89
C LEU A 203 -18.46 4.17 -15.49
N ALA A 204 -17.95 5.30 -15.99
CA ALA A 204 -18.37 6.62 -15.57
C ALA A 204 -19.49 7.18 -16.44
N ASP A 205 -20.56 7.67 -15.81
CA ASP A 205 -21.62 8.43 -16.47
C ASP A 205 -21.12 9.82 -16.88
N VAL A 206 -20.21 10.39 -16.09
CA VAL A 206 -19.61 11.70 -16.34
C VAL A 206 -18.11 11.64 -16.13
N ILE A 207 -17.33 12.11 -17.10
CA ILE A 207 -15.89 12.28 -16.97
C ILE A 207 -15.56 13.77 -17.01
N LEU A 208 -15.02 14.28 -15.91
CA LEU A 208 -14.51 15.65 -15.79
C LEU A 208 -12.99 15.64 -16.02
N PRO A 209 -12.49 16.23 -17.13
CA PRO A 209 -11.07 16.18 -17.45
C PRO A 209 -10.25 17.07 -16.51
N ILE A 210 -9.35 16.47 -15.75
CA ILE A 210 -8.44 17.18 -14.83
C ILE A 210 -6.98 17.04 -15.24
N GLY A 211 -6.17 18.04 -14.91
CA GLY A 211 -4.72 18.00 -15.14
C GLY A 211 -3.97 17.08 -14.19
N LEU A 212 -2.83 16.58 -14.65
CA LEU A 212 -1.84 15.90 -13.83
C LEU A 212 -1.03 16.91 -12.99
N THR A 213 -0.36 16.44 -11.95
CA THR A 213 0.54 17.28 -11.12
C THR A 213 1.52 18.16 -11.92
N PRO A 214 2.23 17.69 -12.97
CA PRO A 214 3.09 18.54 -13.78
C PRO A 214 2.38 19.70 -14.52
N GLU A 215 1.06 19.65 -14.66
CA GLU A 215 0.25 20.60 -15.44
C GLU A 215 -0.49 21.62 -14.57
N ILE A 216 -0.36 21.52 -13.24
CA ILE A 216 -1.12 22.34 -12.29
C ILE A 216 -0.22 22.89 -11.20
N ASP A 217 -0.60 24.05 -10.65
CA ASP A 217 -0.04 24.50 -9.39
C ASP A 217 -0.57 23.64 -8.24
N ALA A 218 0.32 23.20 -7.35
CA ALA A 218 -0.02 22.35 -6.23
C ALA A 218 0.85 22.63 -5.00
N THR A 219 0.49 22.00 -3.88
CA THR A 219 1.34 21.89 -2.69
C THR A 219 1.29 20.42 -2.27
N LEU A 220 2.44 19.76 -2.23
CA LEU A 220 2.54 18.36 -1.78
C LEU A 220 3.27 18.31 -0.44
N ILE A 221 2.86 17.41 0.44
CA ILE A 221 3.57 17.10 1.68
C ILE A 221 4.35 15.81 1.47
N ASN A 222 5.68 15.92 1.51
CA ASN A 222 6.57 14.78 1.33
C ASN A 222 6.54 13.81 2.53
N LEU A 223 7.30 12.72 2.45
CA LEU A 223 7.38 11.71 3.52
C LEU A 223 7.91 12.24 4.86
N GLU A 224 8.65 13.35 4.87
CA GLU A 224 9.18 14.00 6.07
C GLU A 224 8.16 14.97 6.70
N GLY A 225 6.99 15.13 6.08
CA GLY A 225 5.96 16.06 6.51
C GLY A 225 6.20 17.51 6.07
N THR A 226 7.14 17.74 5.14
CA THR A 226 7.50 19.06 4.62
C THR A 226 6.61 19.45 3.45
N SER A 227 6.05 20.66 3.51
CA SER A 227 5.31 21.28 2.40
C SER A 227 6.24 21.68 1.27
N GLN A 228 5.93 21.22 0.07
CA GLN A 228 6.66 21.52 -1.15
C GLN A 228 5.71 22.18 -2.16
N PRO A 229 5.91 23.47 -2.48
CA PRO A 229 5.16 24.11 -3.54
C PRO A 229 5.57 23.51 -4.89
N PHE A 230 4.59 23.30 -5.75
CA PHE A 230 4.78 22.85 -7.11
C PHE A 230 4.13 23.86 -8.05
N ALA A 231 4.88 24.31 -9.06
CA ALA A 231 4.37 25.18 -10.12
C ALA A 231 4.16 24.36 -11.38
N ALA A 232 3.11 24.67 -12.14
CA ALA A 232 2.85 24.00 -13.41
C ALA A 232 4.06 24.12 -14.34
N GLY A 233 4.63 22.98 -14.75
CA GLY A 233 5.74 22.89 -15.71
C GLY A 233 5.27 22.63 -17.14
N ALA A 234 4.00 22.27 -17.32
CA ALA A 234 3.39 21.99 -18.61
C ALA A 234 2.01 22.66 -18.71
N LYS A 235 1.51 22.83 -19.95
CA LYS A 235 0.16 23.31 -20.20
C LYS A 235 -0.83 22.16 -20.05
N LEU A 236 -2.02 22.47 -19.52
CA LEU A 236 -3.14 21.54 -19.51
C LEU A 236 -3.51 21.12 -20.95
N PRO A 237 -3.76 19.82 -21.20
CA PRO A 237 -4.15 19.33 -22.51
C PRO A 237 -5.61 19.66 -22.83
N GLY A 238 -5.87 20.14 -24.04
CA GLY A 238 -7.22 20.40 -24.55
C GLY A 238 -8.06 21.27 -23.61
N GLU A 239 -9.21 20.74 -23.20
CA GLU A 239 -10.15 21.43 -22.30
C GLU A 239 -9.99 21.05 -20.83
N ALA A 240 -8.93 20.32 -20.46
CA ALA A 240 -8.68 19.96 -19.08
C ALA A 240 -8.57 21.22 -18.19
N ARG A 241 -8.94 21.05 -16.92
CA ARG A 241 -8.82 22.09 -15.89
C ARG A 241 -7.98 21.57 -14.72
N ALA A 242 -7.40 22.48 -13.94
CA ALA A 242 -6.88 22.08 -12.64
C ALA A 242 -8.02 21.50 -11.80
N GLY A 243 -7.82 20.33 -11.19
CA GLY A 243 -8.93 19.59 -10.57
C GLY A 243 -9.64 20.35 -9.44
N TRP A 244 -8.92 21.22 -8.72
CA TRP A 244 -9.53 22.13 -7.73
C TRP A 244 -10.54 23.10 -8.34
N LYS A 245 -10.33 23.57 -9.58
CA LYS A 245 -11.29 24.45 -10.28
C LYS A 245 -12.57 23.68 -10.63
N ALA A 246 -12.43 22.42 -11.03
CA ALA A 246 -13.57 21.56 -11.32
C ALA A 246 -14.38 21.24 -10.05
N LEU A 247 -13.70 20.90 -8.94
CA LEU A 247 -14.34 20.71 -7.64
C LEU A 247 -15.03 21.97 -7.15
N ARG A 248 -14.38 23.13 -7.28
CA ARG A 248 -14.96 24.43 -6.94
C ARG A 248 -16.22 24.73 -7.72
N ALA A 249 -16.19 24.55 -9.04
CA ALA A 249 -17.37 24.77 -9.87
C ALA A 249 -18.54 23.85 -9.47
N LEU A 250 -18.25 22.57 -9.21
CA LEU A 250 -19.26 21.61 -8.75
C LEU A 250 -19.84 22.02 -7.39
N GLY A 251 -19.00 22.33 -6.41
CA GLY A 251 -19.42 22.78 -5.08
C GLY A 251 -20.29 24.04 -5.14
N GLY A 252 -19.90 25.02 -5.97
CA GLY A 252 -20.67 26.24 -6.19
C GLY A 252 -22.04 26.00 -6.83
N LEU A 253 -22.13 25.11 -7.84
CA LEU A 253 -23.40 24.73 -8.47
C LEU A 253 -24.35 24.01 -7.49
N LEU A 254 -23.78 23.25 -6.55
CA LEU A 254 -24.53 22.57 -5.49
C LEU A 254 -24.88 23.49 -4.31
N GLY A 255 -24.38 24.73 -4.30
CA GLY A 255 -24.57 25.66 -3.19
C GLY A 255 -23.89 25.19 -1.89
N LEU A 256 -22.81 24.42 -1.99
CA LEU A 256 -22.07 23.93 -0.82
C LEU A 256 -21.18 25.05 -0.25
N PRO A 257 -21.09 25.17 1.09
CA PRO A 257 -20.20 26.13 1.72
C PRO A 257 -18.72 25.76 1.50
N GLY A 258 -17.83 26.75 1.51
CA GLY A 258 -16.37 26.55 1.41
C GLY A 258 -15.84 26.48 -0.02
N PHE A 259 -16.67 26.82 -1.02
CA PHE A 259 -16.32 26.85 -2.44
C PHE A 259 -16.37 28.26 -3.06
N GLU A 260 -16.40 29.30 -2.24
CA GLU A 260 -16.53 30.71 -2.64
C GLU A 260 -15.20 31.32 -3.12
N PHE A 261 -14.06 30.74 -2.69
CA PHE A 261 -12.72 31.20 -3.06
C PHE A 261 -12.54 31.25 -4.58
N THR A 262 -11.84 32.24 -5.15
CA THR A 262 -11.65 32.36 -6.61
C THR A 262 -10.24 31.97 -7.04
N GLU A 263 -9.27 32.17 -6.16
CA GLU A 263 -7.86 31.94 -6.40
C GLU A 263 -7.28 30.83 -5.51
N LEU A 264 -6.32 30.07 -6.05
CA LEU A 264 -5.68 28.99 -5.30
C LEU A 264 -4.91 29.49 -4.06
N ALA A 265 -4.45 30.75 -4.10
CA ALA A 265 -3.75 31.37 -2.97
C ALA A 265 -4.64 31.51 -1.73
N GLU A 266 -5.94 31.80 -1.92
CA GLU A 266 -6.92 31.90 -0.83
C GLU A 266 -7.09 30.53 -0.15
N LEU A 267 -7.31 29.49 -0.93
CA LEU A 267 -7.41 28.11 -0.43
C LEU A 267 -6.12 27.67 0.28
N ARG A 268 -4.94 28.03 -0.23
CA ARG A 268 -3.67 27.73 0.43
C ARG A 268 -3.55 28.39 1.80
N ALA A 269 -3.98 29.64 1.92
CA ALA A 269 -3.96 30.36 3.20
C ALA A 269 -4.89 29.70 4.23
N GLU A 270 -6.07 29.28 3.80
CA GLU A 270 -7.04 28.57 4.65
C GLU A 270 -6.53 27.20 5.12
N LEU A 271 -5.84 26.45 4.25
CA LEU A 271 -5.32 25.12 4.57
C LEU A 271 -4.01 25.13 5.37
N ALA A 272 -3.27 26.24 5.39
CA ALA A 272 -1.95 26.31 6.04
C ALA A 272 -1.94 25.85 7.52
N PRO A 273 -2.91 26.23 8.38
CA PRO A 273 -2.97 25.76 9.76
C PRO A 273 -3.21 24.24 9.89
N LEU A 274 -3.92 23.64 8.93
CA LEU A 274 -4.18 22.20 8.90
C LEU A 274 -2.93 21.43 8.47
N LEU A 275 -2.24 21.93 7.44
CA LEU A 275 -1.01 21.32 6.90
C LEU A 275 0.16 21.34 7.90
N ALA A 276 0.13 22.25 8.87
CA ALA A 276 1.12 22.32 9.96
C ALA A 276 0.91 21.28 11.07
N ARG A 277 -0.28 20.65 11.15
CA ARG A 277 -0.61 19.66 12.19
C ARG A 277 -0.31 18.25 11.70
N ASN A 278 0.09 17.35 12.60
CA ASN A 278 0.08 15.93 12.27
C ASN A 278 -1.36 15.39 12.40
N ALA A 279 -1.78 14.57 11.43
CA ALA A 279 -3.05 13.87 11.52
C ALA A 279 -3.03 12.91 12.71
N ALA A 280 -4.10 12.87 13.50
CA ALA A 280 -4.22 11.94 14.60
C ALA A 280 -4.35 10.50 14.05
N PRO A 281 -3.54 9.54 14.52
CA PRO A 281 -3.69 8.16 14.10
C PRO A 281 -4.96 7.55 14.67
N GLY A 282 -5.65 6.72 13.88
CA GLY A 282 -6.72 5.87 14.40
C GLY A 282 -6.17 4.78 15.32
N ALA A 283 -6.88 4.50 16.42
CA ALA A 283 -6.49 3.49 17.42
C ALA A 283 -7.10 2.10 17.19
N ALA A 284 -8.09 1.99 16.29
CA ALA A 284 -8.79 0.73 16.04
C ALA A 284 -7.89 -0.27 15.30
N LEU A 285 -7.92 -1.52 15.76
CA LEU A 285 -7.29 -2.64 15.08
C LEU A 285 -8.28 -3.27 14.11
N ALA A 286 -7.76 -3.73 12.96
CA ALA A 286 -8.55 -4.44 11.98
C ALA A 286 -9.01 -5.78 12.56
N SER A 287 -10.11 -6.32 12.07
CA SER A 287 -10.51 -7.68 12.42
C SER A 287 -9.44 -8.69 12.02
N THR A 288 -9.34 -9.77 12.79
CA THR A 288 -8.48 -10.90 12.43
C THR A 288 -9.13 -11.67 11.29
N PRO A 289 -8.47 -11.85 10.12
CA PRO A 289 -9.01 -12.65 9.03
C PRO A 289 -9.25 -14.09 9.46
N ALA A 290 -10.18 -14.78 8.78
CA ALA A 290 -10.34 -16.22 8.93
C ALA A 290 -9.01 -16.97 8.68
N SER A 291 -8.88 -18.16 9.26
CA SER A 291 -7.75 -19.04 8.98
C SER A 291 -7.73 -19.44 7.49
N VAL A 292 -6.53 -19.64 6.95
CA VAL A 292 -6.36 -20.24 5.61
C VAL A 292 -6.25 -21.74 5.81
N PRO A 293 -7.02 -22.56 5.09
CA PRO A 293 -6.86 -24.01 5.12
C PRO A 293 -5.43 -24.41 4.80
N THR A 294 -4.92 -25.43 5.48
CA THR A 294 -3.58 -25.96 5.20
C THR A 294 -3.48 -26.42 3.75
N GLY A 295 -2.40 -26.04 3.07
CA GLY A 295 -2.17 -26.35 1.66
C GLY A 295 -2.76 -25.35 0.67
N THR A 296 -3.54 -24.36 1.11
CA THR A 296 -4.03 -23.29 0.23
C THR A 296 -3.02 -22.16 0.12
N LEU A 297 -2.64 -21.79 -1.11
CA LEU A 297 -1.70 -20.71 -1.38
C LEU A 297 -2.35 -19.34 -1.19
N GLN A 298 -1.58 -18.39 -0.67
CA GLN A 298 -2.02 -17.01 -0.46
C GLN A 298 -1.41 -16.07 -1.50
N ARG A 299 -2.18 -15.11 -2.03
CA ARG A 299 -1.67 -14.12 -2.99
C ARG A 299 -0.78 -13.08 -2.30
N ILE A 300 0.45 -12.93 -2.80
CA ILE A 300 1.24 -11.71 -2.61
C ILE A 300 0.97 -10.81 -3.83
N ALA A 301 0.08 -9.85 -3.66
CA ALA A 301 -0.21 -8.84 -4.69
C ALA A 301 0.78 -7.67 -4.60
N GLY A 302 1.89 -7.75 -5.32
CA GLY A 302 2.86 -6.65 -5.44
C GLY A 302 2.38 -5.60 -6.46
N VAL A 303 2.80 -4.34 -6.32
CA VAL A 303 2.59 -3.32 -7.36
C VAL A 303 3.93 -3.08 -8.06
N PRO A 304 4.05 -3.40 -9.36
CA PRO A 304 5.28 -3.18 -10.12
C PRO A 304 5.67 -1.71 -10.15
N ILE A 305 6.98 -1.45 -10.14
CA ILE A 305 7.53 -0.08 -9.98
C ILE A 305 7.10 0.89 -11.07
N TYR A 306 6.82 0.42 -12.27
CA TYR A 306 6.37 1.23 -13.41
C TYR A 306 4.88 1.07 -13.68
N ARG A 307 4.10 0.58 -12.72
CA ARG A 307 2.65 0.39 -12.88
C ARG A 307 1.85 0.89 -11.67
N GLY A 308 2.47 1.73 -10.84
CA GLY A 308 1.91 2.22 -9.58
C GLY A 308 0.92 3.38 -9.70
N ASP A 309 0.85 4.04 -10.85
CA ASP A 309 -0.10 5.12 -11.12
C ASP A 309 -0.43 5.21 -12.61
N ALA A 310 -1.38 6.07 -12.94
CA ALA A 310 -1.90 6.24 -14.28
C ALA A 310 -0.86 6.71 -15.31
N VAL A 311 0.15 7.49 -14.88
CA VAL A 311 1.22 7.99 -15.74
C VAL A 311 2.20 6.87 -16.05
N LEU A 312 2.66 6.17 -15.01
CA LEU A 312 3.63 5.08 -15.15
C LEU A 312 3.08 3.96 -16.04
N ARG A 313 1.81 3.57 -15.86
CA ARG A 313 1.13 2.56 -16.69
C ARG A 313 1.14 2.89 -18.18
N ARG A 314 1.24 4.18 -18.55
CA ARG A 314 1.21 4.68 -19.94
C ARG A 314 2.58 5.12 -20.46
N ALA A 315 3.62 5.09 -19.62
CA ALA A 315 4.97 5.47 -20.03
C ALA A 315 5.63 4.35 -20.84
N VAL A 316 5.55 4.43 -22.17
CA VAL A 316 6.04 3.40 -23.11
C VAL A 316 7.48 2.95 -22.81
N ALA A 317 8.40 3.89 -22.58
CA ALA A 317 9.79 3.57 -22.28
C ALA A 317 9.96 2.78 -20.96
N LEU A 318 9.13 3.07 -19.95
CA LEU A 318 9.16 2.37 -18.67
C LEU A 318 8.47 1.00 -18.77
N GLN A 319 7.42 0.88 -19.59
CA GLN A 319 6.80 -0.42 -19.87
C GLN A 319 7.72 -1.36 -20.65
N ALA A 320 8.56 -0.82 -21.53
CA ALA A 320 9.57 -1.60 -22.27
C ALA A 320 10.83 -1.94 -21.43
N HIS A 321 10.97 -1.38 -20.22
CA HIS A 321 12.13 -1.59 -19.38
C HIS A 321 12.16 -3.04 -18.83
N PRO A 322 13.33 -3.71 -18.71
CA PRO A 322 13.43 -5.07 -18.17
C PRO A 322 12.93 -5.29 -16.73
N LEU A 323 12.64 -4.20 -16.01
CA LEU A 323 12.04 -4.27 -14.67
C LEU A 323 10.51 -4.40 -14.72
N THR A 324 9.91 -4.16 -15.88
CA THR A 324 8.51 -4.48 -16.18
C THR A 324 8.45 -5.93 -16.66
N ARG A 325 8.29 -6.84 -15.72
CA ARG A 325 8.10 -8.27 -16.01
C ARG A 325 6.66 -8.51 -16.51
N PRO A 326 6.40 -9.57 -17.30
CA PRO A 326 5.02 -9.93 -17.64
C PRO A 326 4.24 -10.42 -16.41
N ALA A 327 2.92 -10.46 -16.51
CA ALA A 327 2.08 -11.12 -15.52
C ALA A 327 2.47 -12.60 -15.41
N GLN A 328 2.70 -13.07 -14.18
CA GLN A 328 3.22 -14.41 -13.92
C GLN A 328 2.90 -14.84 -12.48
N ALA A 329 2.90 -16.15 -12.25
CA ALA A 329 2.76 -16.73 -10.91
C ALA A 329 4.12 -17.19 -10.39
N MET A 330 4.67 -16.47 -9.41
CA MET A 330 5.95 -16.79 -8.81
C MET A 330 5.75 -17.66 -7.56
N LEU A 331 6.29 -18.88 -7.60
CA LEU A 331 6.11 -19.91 -6.58
C LEU A 331 7.44 -20.27 -5.91
N ASN A 332 7.37 -20.58 -4.62
CA ASN A 332 8.46 -21.26 -3.94
C ASN A 332 8.68 -22.67 -4.56
N PRO A 333 9.94 -23.15 -4.69
CA PRO A 333 10.22 -24.48 -5.24
C PRO A 333 9.44 -25.63 -4.59
N GLU A 334 9.24 -25.60 -3.27
CA GLU A 334 8.51 -26.64 -2.55
C GLU A 334 7.01 -26.61 -2.87
N ASP A 335 6.42 -25.43 -3.01
CA ASP A 335 5.01 -25.27 -3.37
C ASP A 335 4.77 -25.67 -4.83
N ALA A 336 5.70 -25.33 -5.73
CA ALA A 336 5.64 -25.78 -7.12
C ALA A 336 5.73 -27.30 -7.24
N LEU A 337 6.62 -27.94 -6.45
CA LEU A 337 6.72 -29.40 -6.37
C LEU A 337 5.43 -30.02 -5.83
N ALA A 338 4.86 -29.46 -4.76
CA ALA A 338 3.61 -29.92 -4.18
C ALA A 338 2.42 -29.79 -5.15
N LEU A 339 2.40 -28.72 -5.95
CA LEU A 339 1.46 -28.55 -7.06
C LEU A 339 1.79 -29.44 -8.26
N GLY A 340 2.99 -30.02 -8.34
CA GLY A 340 3.46 -30.83 -9.45
C GLY A 340 3.62 -30.03 -10.76
N VAL A 341 4.13 -28.80 -10.66
CA VAL A 341 4.39 -27.89 -11.78
C VAL A 341 5.87 -27.50 -11.82
N HIS A 342 6.38 -27.15 -13.01
CA HIS A 342 7.76 -26.71 -13.23
C HIS A 342 7.78 -25.28 -13.79
N GLY A 343 8.96 -24.63 -13.77
CA GLY A 343 9.12 -23.30 -14.35
C GLY A 343 8.76 -23.28 -15.83
N GLY A 344 7.96 -22.30 -16.25
CA GLY A 344 7.42 -22.18 -17.61
C GLY A 344 6.10 -22.90 -17.85
N ALA A 345 5.65 -23.77 -16.93
CA ALA A 345 4.33 -24.39 -17.02
C ALA A 345 3.22 -23.33 -16.89
N GLN A 346 2.04 -23.62 -17.44
CA GLN A 346 0.84 -22.81 -17.24
C GLN A 346 0.03 -23.36 -16.05
N ILE A 347 -0.50 -22.46 -15.23
CA ILE A 347 -1.46 -22.79 -14.17
C ILE A 347 -2.71 -21.92 -14.32
N SER A 348 -3.85 -22.42 -13.86
CA SER A 348 -5.07 -21.64 -13.70
C SER A 348 -5.16 -21.13 -12.28
N VAL A 349 -5.27 -19.81 -12.11
CA VAL A 349 -5.45 -19.12 -10.83
C VAL A 349 -6.79 -18.39 -10.89
N GLU A 350 -7.78 -18.83 -10.13
CA GLU A 350 -9.15 -18.30 -10.21
C GLU A 350 -9.72 -18.27 -11.65
N GLY A 351 -9.33 -19.26 -12.47
CA GLY A 351 -9.72 -19.33 -13.89
C GLY A 351 -8.84 -18.55 -14.86
N ILE A 352 -7.82 -17.82 -14.37
CA ILE A 352 -6.87 -17.06 -15.19
C ILE A 352 -5.61 -17.90 -15.43
N SER A 353 -5.23 -18.08 -16.70
CA SER A 353 -4.01 -18.80 -17.07
C SER A 353 -2.77 -17.91 -16.90
N LEU A 354 -1.80 -18.36 -16.10
CA LEU A 354 -0.55 -17.64 -15.82
C LEU A 354 0.67 -18.56 -15.92
N PRO A 355 1.79 -18.08 -16.51
CA PRO A 355 3.03 -18.83 -16.54
C PRO A 355 3.67 -18.89 -15.15
N VAL A 356 4.22 -20.05 -14.81
CA VAL A 356 4.91 -20.30 -13.54
C VAL A 356 6.36 -19.85 -13.62
N VAL A 357 6.79 -19.11 -12.59
CA VAL A 357 8.20 -18.83 -12.32
C VAL A 357 8.56 -19.40 -10.95
N ILE A 358 9.67 -20.12 -10.88
CA ILE A 358 10.16 -20.66 -9.61
C ILE A 358 11.10 -19.63 -8.97
N ASP A 359 10.78 -19.21 -7.76
CA ASP A 359 11.55 -18.23 -7.00
C ASP A 359 11.59 -18.60 -5.51
N ALA A 360 12.77 -19.01 -5.04
CA ALA A 360 13.02 -19.38 -3.65
C ALA A 360 12.92 -18.20 -2.67
N ALA A 361 12.85 -16.95 -3.17
CA ALA A 361 12.60 -15.79 -2.34
C ALA A 361 11.16 -15.75 -1.81
N ILE A 362 10.19 -16.37 -2.49
CA ILE A 362 8.79 -16.33 -2.10
C ILE A 362 8.56 -17.19 -0.85
N ALA A 363 7.78 -16.67 0.10
CA ALA A 363 7.37 -17.41 1.29
C ALA A 363 6.63 -18.70 0.89
N ARG A 364 6.98 -19.83 1.52
CA ARG A 364 6.23 -21.07 1.35
C ARG A 364 4.78 -20.89 1.80
N GLY A 365 3.82 -21.45 1.06
CA GLY A 365 2.39 -21.25 1.26
C GLY A 365 1.86 -19.96 0.64
N ALA A 366 2.66 -19.28 -0.19
CA ALA A 366 2.25 -18.09 -0.93
C ALA A 366 2.67 -18.16 -2.40
N VAL A 367 1.96 -17.41 -3.22
CA VAL A 367 2.28 -17.17 -4.63
C VAL A 367 2.30 -15.67 -4.88
N ARG A 368 3.34 -15.16 -5.51
CA ARG A 368 3.36 -13.76 -5.93
C ARG A 368 2.78 -13.64 -7.33
N ILE A 369 1.69 -12.88 -7.41
CA ILE A 369 1.03 -12.49 -8.65
C ILE A 369 0.79 -11.00 -8.52
N ASP A 370 1.61 -10.22 -9.22
CA ASP A 370 1.56 -8.77 -9.15
C ASP A 370 0.18 -8.26 -9.59
N ALA A 371 -0.25 -7.16 -8.97
CA ALA A 371 -1.45 -6.43 -9.34
C ALA A 371 -1.15 -5.46 -10.49
N THR A 372 -2.18 -4.72 -10.93
CA THR A 372 -2.11 -3.65 -11.92
C THR A 372 -1.71 -4.09 -13.34
N TYR A 373 -1.76 -5.39 -13.63
CA TYR A 373 -1.79 -5.94 -15.00
C TYR A 373 -3.23 -6.23 -15.43
N PRO A 374 -3.62 -5.94 -16.69
CA PRO A 374 -4.94 -6.30 -17.22
C PRO A 374 -5.29 -7.78 -17.02
N GLU A 375 -4.31 -8.67 -17.06
CA GLU A 375 -4.47 -10.11 -16.90
C GLU A 375 -4.77 -10.54 -15.46
N THR A 376 -4.49 -9.68 -14.47
CA THR A 376 -4.51 -10.06 -13.03
C THR A 376 -5.40 -9.16 -12.20
N ASP A 377 -6.20 -8.33 -12.85
CA ASP A 377 -6.97 -7.25 -12.24
C ASP A 377 -8.22 -7.73 -11.49
N ALA A 378 -8.80 -8.84 -11.95
CA ALA A 378 -9.91 -9.53 -11.33
C ALA A 378 -9.47 -10.47 -10.19
N LEU A 379 -8.15 -10.69 -10.03
CA LEU A 379 -7.67 -11.59 -8.98
C LEU A 379 -7.90 -10.98 -7.58
N PRO A 380 -8.20 -11.81 -6.57
CA PRO A 380 -8.43 -11.38 -5.19
C PRO A 380 -7.28 -10.56 -4.56
N PRO A 381 -7.54 -9.73 -3.52
CA PRO A 381 -6.55 -8.83 -2.92
C PRO A 381 -5.35 -9.54 -2.27
N HIS A 382 -4.34 -8.76 -1.86
CA HIS A 382 -3.20 -9.24 -1.07
C HIS A 382 -3.65 -10.05 0.17
N GLY A 383 -3.10 -11.25 0.35
CA GLY A 383 -3.43 -12.16 1.46
C GLY A 383 -4.72 -12.96 1.29
N ALA A 384 -5.40 -12.84 0.15
CA ALA A 384 -6.47 -13.75 -0.23
C ALA A 384 -5.92 -15.17 -0.43
N ALA A 385 -6.70 -16.16 -0.03
CA ALA A 385 -6.47 -17.55 -0.40
C ALA A 385 -6.86 -17.72 -1.88
N LEU A 386 -6.09 -18.50 -2.63
CA LEU A 386 -6.31 -18.73 -4.06
C LEU A 386 -6.63 -20.18 -4.36
N HIS A 387 -7.57 -20.39 -5.26
CA HIS A 387 -7.77 -21.64 -5.96
C HIS A 387 -6.84 -21.72 -7.16
N ILE A 388 -5.96 -22.72 -7.15
CA ILE A 388 -4.95 -22.93 -8.18
C ILE A 388 -5.01 -24.37 -8.68
N THR A 389 -5.15 -24.53 -9.99
CA THR A 389 -5.12 -25.83 -10.66
C THR A 389 -4.07 -25.84 -11.76
N LYS A 390 -3.63 -27.05 -12.16
CA LYS A 390 -2.87 -27.20 -13.40
C LYS A 390 -3.77 -26.77 -14.56
N ALA A 391 -3.21 -26.06 -15.53
CA ALA A 391 -3.91 -25.68 -16.75
C ALA A 391 -4.19 -26.91 -17.62
#